data_AF-A0A949UJY8-F1
#
_entry.id   AF-A0A949UJY8-F1
#
_cell.length_a   1.000
_cell.length_b   1.000
_cell.length_c   1.000
_cell.angle_alpha   90.00
_cell.angle_beta   90.00
_cell.angle_gamma   90.00
#
_symmetry.space_group_name_H-M   'P 1'
#
loop_
_entity.id
_entity.type
_entity.pdbx_description
1 polymer ?
#
loop_
_entity_poly.entity_id
_entity_poly.type
_entity_poly.pdbx_seq_one_letter_code
_entity_poly.pdbx_strand_id
1 'polypeptide(L)'
;DGPAPYYTVLAPGRRGSELEQWDEIKAAVSDELISLGGTITHHHAVGRYHRQWYDRQRPEGFARALIAAKRALDPNAILNPGVLVDP
;
A
#
# COMPACT_ATOMS: atom_id res chain seq x y z
N ASP A 1 20.05 0.19 -1.95
CA ASP A 1 20.52 1.48 -2.52
C ASP A 1 20.34 1.53 -4.03
N GLY A 2 19.09 1.69 -4.46
CA GLY A 2 18.73 1.86 -5.87
C GLY A 2 18.03 3.20 -6.09
N PRO A 3 17.67 3.53 -7.35
CA PRO A 3 16.96 4.76 -7.67
C PRO A 3 15.52 4.75 -7.14
N ALA A 4 14.91 5.94 -7.11
CA ALA A 4 13.48 6.14 -6.84
C ALA A 4 12.77 6.57 -8.12
N PRO A 5 12.44 5.64 -9.04
CA PRO A 5 11.78 5.99 -10.30
C PRO A 5 10.34 6.46 -10.05
N TYR A 6 9.88 7.37 -10.90
CA TYR A 6 8.49 7.82 -10.95
C TYR A 6 7.87 7.42 -12.28
N TYR A 7 6.61 6.99 -12.22
CA TYR A 7 5.84 6.57 -13.37
C TYR A 7 4.54 7.36 -13.44
N THR A 8 4.18 7.77 -14.65
CA THR A 8 2.88 8.34 -14.97
C THR A 8 2.17 7.35 -15.88
N VAL A 9 0.98 6.90 -15.47
CA VAL A 9 0.17 5.97 -16.26
C VAL A 9 -0.94 6.75 -16.95
N LEU A 10 -1.00 6.66 -18.27
CA LEU A 10 -2.03 7.27 -19.12
C LEU A 10 -2.61 6.20 -20.03
N ALA A 11 -3.93 6.05 -20.01
CA ALA A 11 -4.65 5.11 -20.87
C ALA A 11 -6.06 5.66 -21.16
N PRO A 12 -6.69 5.28 -22.30
CA PRO A 12 -8.10 5.56 -22.51
C PRO A 12 -8.97 4.91 -21.43
N GLY A 13 -9.85 5.69 -20.82
CA GLY A 13 -10.83 5.20 -19.85
C GLY A 13 -11.96 4.43 -20.52
N ARG A 14 -12.38 3.32 -19.92
CA ARG A 14 -13.64 2.62 -20.25
C ARG A 14 -14.77 3.32 -19.52
N ARG A 15 -15.64 4.00 -20.28
CA ARG A 15 -16.73 4.79 -19.70
C ARG A 15 -17.64 3.94 -18.81
N GLY A 16 -17.81 4.34 -17.55
CA GLY A 16 -18.64 3.63 -16.56
C GLY A 16 -17.91 2.56 -15.75
N SER A 17 -16.64 2.27 -16.07
CA SER A 17 -15.79 1.29 -15.36
C SER A 17 -14.41 1.87 -15.07
N GLU A 18 -14.29 3.20 -14.95
CA GLU A 18 -13.00 3.88 -14.83
C GLU A 18 -12.24 3.47 -13.56
N LEU A 19 -12.95 3.32 -12.44
CA LEU A 19 -12.36 2.89 -11.17
C LEU A 19 -11.91 1.43 -11.22
N GLU A 20 -12.76 0.54 -11.76
CA GLU A 20 -12.44 -0.88 -11.92
C GLU A 20 -11.23 -1.07 -12.83
N GLN A 21 -11.20 -0.36 -13.96
CA GLN A 21 -10.06 -0.36 -14.87
C GLN A 21 -8.78 0.16 -14.19
N TRP A 22 -8.89 1.21 -13.38
CA TRP A 22 -7.75 1.73 -12.63
C TRP A 22 -7.26 0.73 -11.58
N ASP A 23 -8.16 0.05 -10.88
CA ASP A 23 -7.80 -0.98 -9.90
C ASP A 23 -7.12 -2.18 -10.55
N GLU A 24 -7.60 -2.64 -11.72
CA GLU A 24 -6.94 -3.67 -12.54
C GLU A 24 -5.50 -3.28 -12.89
N ILE A 25 -5.33 -2.06 -13.43
CA ILE A 25 -4.02 -1.54 -13.82
C ILE A 25 -3.09 -1.40 -12.60
N LYS A 26 -3.61 -0.82 -11.51
CA LYS A 26 -2.84 -0.65 -10.27
C LYS A 26 -2.39 -1.99 -9.73
N ALA A 27 -3.27 -2.98 -9.71
CA ALA A 27 -2.94 -4.30 -9.18
C ALA A 27 -1.85 -4.95 -10.01
N ALA A 28 -2.04 -5.02 -11.33
CA ALA A 28 -1.06 -5.60 -12.25
C ALA A 28 0.33 -4.95 -12.13
N VAL A 29 0.40 -3.61 -12.10
CA VAL A 29 1.66 -2.88 -11.96
C VAL A 29 2.30 -3.10 -10.59
N SER A 30 1.50 -3.12 -9.52
CA SER A 30 2.02 -3.27 -8.16
C SER A 30 2.53 -4.68 -7.88
N ASP A 31 1.85 -5.70 -8.41
CA ASP A 31 2.28 -7.08 -8.31
C ASP A 31 3.60 -7.30 -9.04
N GLU A 32 3.72 -6.78 -10.27
CA GLU A 32 4.95 -6.90 -11.05
C GLU A 32 6.10 -6.08 -10.46
N LEU A 33 5.82 -4.88 -9.92
CA LEU A 33 6.82 -4.08 -9.23
C LEU A 33 7.48 -4.87 -8.09
N ILE A 34 6.69 -5.60 -7.31
CA ILE A 34 7.19 -6.39 -6.18
C ILE A 34 7.84 -7.70 -6.65
N SER A 35 7.32 -8.35 -7.70
CA SER A 35 7.93 -9.56 -8.26
C SER A 35 9.36 -9.29 -8.76
N LEU A 36 9.60 -8.09 -9.28
CA LEU A 36 10.91 -7.61 -9.74
C LEU A 36 11.81 -7.06 -8.60
N GLY A 37 11.36 -7.13 -7.35
CA GLY A 37 12.13 -6.68 -6.17
C GLY A 37 12.02 -5.19 -5.85
N GLY A 38 11.12 -4.45 -6.50
CA GLY A 38 10.81 -3.06 -6.16
C GLY A 38 9.95 -2.94 -4.90
N THR A 39 10.04 -1.80 -4.22
CA THR A 39 9.20 -1.46 -3.06
C THR A 39 7.90 -0.80 -3.51
N ILE A 40 6.75 -1.13 -2.89
CA ILE A 40 5.42 -0.60 -3.29
C ILE A 40 5.32 0.92 -3.23
N THR A 41 6.12 1.54 -2.36
CA THR A 41 6.19 2.99 -2.20
C THR A 41 7.61 3.40 -1.84
N HIS A 42 8.00 4.60 -2.26
CA HIS A 42 9.21 5.27 -1.77
C HIS A 42 8.85 6.33 -0.72
N HIS A 43 8.01 7.30 -1.08
CA HIS A 43 7.65 8.42 -0.21
C HIS A 43 6.14 8.77 -0.19
N HIS A 44 5.31 8.14 -1.05
CA HIS A 44 3.85 8.36 -1.05
C HIS A 44 3.12 7.63 0.08
N ALA A 45 3.86 6.99 0.99
CA ALA A 45 3.35 6.17 2.08
C ALA A 45 2.50 4.98 1.61
N VAL A 46 1.92 4.28 2.58
CA VAL A 46 1.18 3.03 2.36
C VAL A 46 -0.32 3.30 2.24
N GLY A 47 -0.93 3.90 3.27
CA GLY A 47 -2.38 4.09 3.33
C GLY A 47 -3.15 2.76 3.21
N ARG A 48 -4.45 2.84 2.90
CA ARG A 48 -5.24 1.64 2.54
C ARG A 48 -4.87 1.13 1.15
N TYR A 49 -4.51 2.06 0.27
CA TYR A 49 -4.33 1.80 -1.15
C TYR A 49 -3.13 0.87 -1.44
N HIS A 50 -2.02 1.02 -0.72
CA HIS A 50 -0.86 0.14 -0.89
C HIS A 50 -0.78 -0.98 0.15
N ARG A 51 -1.79 -1.11 1.03
CA ARG A 51 -1.72 -1.95 2.23
C ARG A 51 -1.42 -3.42 1.93
N GLN A 52 -2.15 -4.01 0.99
CA GLN A 52 -2.03 -5.43 0.63
C GLN A 52 -0.62 -5.83 0.17
N TRP A 53 0.07 -4.91 -0.51
CA TRP A 53 1.43 -5.09 -0.99
C TRP A 53 2.47 -4.80 0.09
N TYR A 54 2.24 -3.77 0.90
CA TYR A 54 3.06 -3.49 2.07
C TYR A 54 3.10 -4.68 3.04
N ASP A 55 1.96 -5.34 3.27
CA ASP A 55 1.91 -6.53 4.13
C ASP A 55 2.77 -7.68 3.61
N ARG A 56 2.92 -7.82 2.28
CA ARG A 56 3.80 -8.82 1.67
C ARG A 56 5.29 -8.49 1.82
N GLN A 57 5.63 -7.20 1.88
CA GLN A 57 7.02 -6.73 1.95
C GLN A 57 7.52 -6.50 3.37
N ARG A 58 6.61 -6.19 4.31
CA ARG A 58 6.94 -5.87 5.68
C ARG A 58 7.29 -7.15 6.46
N PRO A 59 8.45 -7.19 7.14
CA PRO A 59 8.75 -8.26 8.08
C PRO A 59 7.77 -8.30 9.26
N GLU A 60 7.39 -9.51 9.67
CA GLU A 60 6.41 -9.74 10.73
C GLU A 60 6.79 -9.09 12.08
N GLY A 61 8.08 -9.06 12.44
CA GLY A 61 8.55 -8.36 13.65
C GLY A 61 8.22 -6.85 13.64
N PHE A 62 8.31 -6.22 12.47
CA PHE A 62 7.97 -4.81 12.29
C PHE A 62 6.46 -4.58 12.40
N ALA A 63 5.65 -5.52 11.90
CA ALA A 63 4.20 -5.50 12.05
C ALA A 63 3.81 -5.46 13.53
N ARG A 64 4.35 -6.37 14.33
CA ARG A 64 4.07 -6.46 15.78
C ARG A 64 4.49 -5.20 16.52
N ALA A 65 5.66 -4.65 16.21
CA ALA A 65 6.14 -3.41 16.82
C ALA A 65 5.19 -2.24 16.55
N LEU A 66 4.73 -2.05 15.31
CA LEU A 66 3.77 -1.01 14.96
C LEU A 66 2.41 -1.20 15.63
N ILE A 67 1.91 -2.44 15.68
CA ILE A 67 0.64 -2.76 16.36
C ILE A 67 0.73 -2.46 17.85
N ALA A 68 1.83 -2.85 18.50
CA ALA A 68 2.05 -2.57 19.92
C ALA A 68 2.09 -1.06 20.20
N ALA A 69 2.81 -0.30 19.38
CA ALA A 69 2.85 1.16 19.48
C ALA A 69 1.47 1.79 19.27
N LYS A 70 0.71 1.33 18.27
CA LYS A 70 -0.65 1.80 18.01
C LYS A 70 -1.58 1.55 19.19
N ARG A 71 -1.54 0.36 19.78
CA ARG A 71 -2.37 0.01 20.96
C ARG A 71 -2.01 0.84 22.19
N ALA A 72 -0.73 1.13 22.41
CA ALA A 72 -0.28 1.93 23.55
C ALA A 72 -0.69 3.40 23.42
N LEU A 73 -0.64 3.96 22.21
CA LEU A 73 -0.89 5.39 21.96
C LEU A 73 -2.36 5.70 21.62
N ASP A 74 -3.12 4.73 21.11
CA ASP A 74 -4.52 4.88 20.73
C ASP A 74 -5.32 3.62 21.12
N PRO A 75 -5.52 3.37 22.43
CA PRO A 75 -6.14 2.15 22.94
C PRO A 75 -7.61 1.98 22.52
N ASN A 76 -8.27 3.07 22.13
CA ASN A 76 -9.66 3.06 21.67
C ASN A 76 -9.78 3.11 20.13
N ALA A 77 -8.67 2.97 19.40
CA ALA A 77 -8.61 2.95 17.94
C ALA A 77 -9.30 4.15 17.24
N ILE A 78 -9.21 5.35 17.81
CA ILE A 78 -9.88 6.55 17.29
C ILE A 78 -9.12 7.12 16.08
N LEU A 79 -7.79 7.05 16.10
CA LEU A 79 -6.92 7.70 15.12
C LEU A 79 -6.77 6.83 13.85
N ASN A 80 -7.70 7.01 12.91
CA ASN A 80 -7.66 6.40 11.57
C ASN A 80 -7.64 4.86 11.56
N PRO A 81 -8.70 4.21 12.10
CA PRO A 81 -8.77 2.76 12.27
C PRO A 81 -8.73 2.00 10.93
N GLY A 82 -8.09 0.84 10.88
CA GLY A 82 -8.11 -0.04 9.71
C GLY A 82 -7.16 0.34 8.56
N VAL A 83 -6.31 1.38 8.72
CA VAL A 83 -5.36 1.74 7.65
C VAL A 83 -4.15 0.81 7.66
N LEU A 84 -3.46 0.72 8.80
CA LEU A 84 -2.30 -0.15 8.97
C LEU A 84 -2.45 -1.21 10.07
N VAL A 85 -3.49 -1.11 10.87
CA VAL A 85 -3.81 -2.08 11.91
C VAL A 85 -5.30 -2.32 11.75
N ASP A 86 -5.67 -3.58 11.67
CA ASP A 86 -7.08 -3.97 11.54
C ASP A 86 -7.87 -3.48 12.76
N PRO A 87 -9.18 -3.20 12.60
CA PRO A 87 -10.03 -2.68 13.66
C PRO A 87 -10.04 -3.54 14.93
#